data_AF-A0A958H4V2-F1
#
_entry.id   AF-A0A958H4V2-F1
#
_cell.length_a   1.000
_cell.length_b   1.000
_cell.length_c   1.000
_cell.angle_alpha   90.00
_cell.angle_beta   90.00
_cell.angle_gamma   90.00
#
_symmetry.space_group_name_H-M   'P 1'
#
loop_
_entity.id
_entity.type
_entity.pdbx_description
1 polymer ?
#
loop_
_entity_poly.entity_id
_entity_poly.type
_entity_poly.pdbx_seq_one_letter_code
_entity_poly.pdbx_strand_id
1 'polypeptide(L)'
;PQSRTEHLMALDDYIAQEQSRPAAERFTSPNLAEVIRVRDTMREQLYIRRISRNQREKSVAAGHQIAAAMYNYLQSAAVHLLTFNFDFTITPKLEYWGYNVVSRRVVSTKDGVEAGVAETTAEADAPEAAPTYGTYPNGSISDLLDLITPDV
;
A
#
# COMPACT_ATOMS: atom_id res chain seq x y z
N PRO A 1 -27.30 -5.44 -14.38
CA PRO A 1 -26.39 -4.27 -14.29
C PRO A 1 -25.31 -4.35 -15.39
N GLN A 2 -25.52 -3.68 -16.52
CA GLN A 2 -24.50 -3.58 -17.57
C GLN A 2 -23.42 -2.57 -17.11
N SER A 3 -22.14 -2.96 -17.20
CA SER A 3 -21.04 -2.10 -16.77
C SER A 3 -20.96 -0.81 -17.62
N ARG A 4 -20.36 0.28 -17.09
CA ARG A 4 -20.18 1.52 -17.89
C ARG A 4 -19.38 1.29 -19.17
N THR A 5 -18.50 0.30 -19.17
CA THR A 5 -17.74 -0.12 -20.35
C THR A 5 -18.67 -0.74 -21.39
N GLU A 6 -19.60 -1.61 -20.98
CA GLU A 6 -20.62 -2.18 -21.87
C GLU A 6 -21.52 -1.11 -22.47
N HIS A 7 -21.92 -0.10 -21.69
CA HIS A 7 -22.68 1.04 -22.23
C HIS A 7 -21.89 1.83 -23.28
N LEU A 8 -20.57 2.01 -23.09
CA LEU A 8 -19.73 2.67 -24.08
C LEU A 8 -19.59 1.83 -25.36
N MET A 9 -19.42 0.51 -25.23
CA MET A 9 -19.38 -0.38 -26.38
C MET A 9 -20.69 -0.34 -27.17
N ALA A 10 -21.84 -0.40 -26.49
CA ALA A 10 -23.14 -0.29 -27.14
C ALA A 10 -23.34 1.07 -27.85
N LEU A 11 -22.85 2.16 -27.26
CA LEU A 11 -22.88 3.49 -27.89
C LEU A 11 -21.96 3.55 -29.11
N ASP A 12 -20.76 2.95 -29.04
CA ASP A 12 -19.83 2.90 -30.16
C ASP A 12 -20.40 2.07 -31.32
N ASP A 13 -21.02 0.93 -31.02
CA ASP A 13 -21.70 0.08 -32.00
C ASP A 13 -22.88 0.81 -32.66
N TYR A 14 -23.71 1.51 -31.88
CA TYR A 14 -24.80 2.33 -32.38
C TYR A 14 -24.30 3.45 -33.30
N ILE A 15 -23.25 4.18 -32.88
CA ILE A 15 -22.66 5.26 -33.67
C ILE A 15 -22.10 4.72 -34.98
N ALA A 16 -21.39 3.60 -34.96
CA ALA A 16 -20.86 2.96 -36.16
C ALA A 16 -21.98 2.53 -37.12
N GLN A 17 -23.06 1.96 -36.58
CA GLN A 17 -24.22 1.58 -37.37
C GLN A 17 -24.91 2.79 -38.01
N GLU A 18 -25.16 3.87 -37.27
CA GLU A 18 -25.78 5.08 -37.81
C GLU A 18 -24.90 5.84 -38.81
N GLN A 19 -23.57 5.83 -38.62
CA GLN A 19 -22.64 6.44 -39.58
C GLN A 19 -22.61 5.69 -40.91
N SER A 20 -22.82 4.36 -40.89
CA SER A 20 -22.88 3.53 -42.10
C SER A 20 -24.14 3.75 -42.94
N ARG A 21 -25.21 4.32 -42.35
CA ARG A 21 -26.47 4.61 -43.04
C ARG A 21 -26.41 5.91 -43.85
N PRO A 22 -27.08 5.98 -45.02
CA PRO A 22 -27.29 7.24 -45.74
C PRO A 22 -27.96 8.29 -44.84
N ALA A 23 -27.59 9.56 -44.98
CA ALA A 23 -28.05 10.62 -44.07
C ALA A 23 -29.59 10.78 -44.00
N ALA A 24 -30.31 10.43 -45.07
CA ALA A 24 -31.77 10.48 -45.14
C ALA A 24 -32.47 9.37 -44.31
N GLU A 25 -31.77 8.30 -43.97
CA GLU A 25 -32.29 7.14 -43.23
C GLU A 25 -31.86 7.13 -41.75
N ARG A 26 -31.08 8.13 -41.33
CA ARG A 26 -30.60 8.25 -39.95
C ARG A 26 -31.73 8.67 -39.02
N PHE A 27 -31.65 8.23 -37.76
CA PHE A 27 -32.62 8.65 -36.76
C PHE A 27 -32.53 10.16 -36.50
N THR A 28 -33.70 10.81 -36.52
CA THR A 28 -33.82 12.25 -36.23
C THR A 28 -33.76 12.55 -34.74
N SER A 29 -34.18 11.60 -33.88
CA SER A 29 -34.15 11.73 -32.43
C SER A 29 -33.87 10.38 -31.75
N PRO A 30 -32.84 10.27 -30.90
CA PRO A 30 -31.82 11.28 -30.62
C PRO A 30 -30.92 11.53 -31.84
N ASN A 31 -30.49 12.77 -32.04
CA ASN A 31 -29.55 13.11 -33.11
C ASN A 31 -28.21 12.40 -32.87
N LEU A 32 -27.60 11.85 -33.93
CA LEU A 32 -26.27 11.24 -33.87
C LEU A 32 -25.22 12.11 -33.15
N ALA A 33 -25.25 13.43 -33.34
CA ALA A 33 -24.34 14.34 -32.66
C ALA A 33 -24.52 14.35 -31.13
N GLU A 34 -25.75 14.20 -30.65
CA GLU A 34 -26.04 14.12 -29.20
C GLU A 34 -25.53 12.81 -28.62
N VAL A 35 -25.71 11.71 -29.35
CA VAL A 35 -25.23 10.39 -28.93
C VAL A 35 -23.70 10.36 -28.87
N ILE A 36 -23.02 10.94 -29.87
CA ILE A 36 -21.57 11.11 -29.87
C ILE A 36 -21.13 11.93 -28.65
N ARG A 37 -21.79 13.05 -28.37
CA ARG A 37 -21.48 13.90 -27.20
C ARG A 37 -21.60 13.15 -25.88
N VAL A 38 -22.66 12.34 -25.72
CA VAL A 38 -22.86 11.53 -24.51
C VAL A 38 -21.74 10.49 -24.37
N ARG A 39 -21.39 9.79 -25.46
CA ARG A 39 -20.30 8.81 -25.49
C ARG A 39 -18.96 9.45 -25.07
N ASP A 40 -18.64 10.63 -25.61
CA ASP A 40 -17.41 11.35 -25.28
C ASP A 40 -17.37 11.80 -23.82
N THR A 41 -18.49 12.32 -23.32
CA THR A 41 -18.62 12.70 -21.91
C THR A 41 -18.40 11.50 -20.99
N MET A 42 -18.96 10.33 -21.34
CA MET A 42 -18.78 9.11 -20.55
C MET A 42 -17.33 8.60 -20.59
N ARG A 43 -16.66 8.66 -21.75
CA ARG A 43 -15.24 8.31 -21.87
C ARG A 43 -14.36 9.20 -20.99
N GLU A 44 -14.58 10.51 -21.05
CA GLU A 44 -13.84 11.48 -20.24
C GLU A 44 -14.04 11.22 -18.74
N GLN A 45 -15.29 10.98 -18.31
CA GLN A 45 -15.55 10.66 -16.91
C GLN A 45 -14.84 9.38 -16.43
N LEU A 46 -14.74 8.35 -17.28
CA LEU A 46 -13.99 7.14 -16.93
C LEU A 46 -12.49 7.39 -16.86
N TYR A 47 -11.97 8.22 -17.76
CA TYR A 47 -10.57 8.63 -17.76
C TYR A 47 -10.20 9.40 -16.48
N ILE A 48 -10.98 10.43 -16.12
CA ILE A 48 -10.81 11.20 -14.89
C ILE A 48 -10.86 10.27 -13.67
N ARG A 49 -11.86 9.37 -13.59
CA ARG A 49 -11.97 8.41 -12.49
C ARG A 49 -10.76 7.51 -12.35
N ARG A 50 -10.18 7.07 -13.47
CA ARG A 50 -8.97 6.24 -13.48
C ARG A 50 -7.79 7.03 -12.94
N ILE A 51 -7.58 8.26 -13.39
CA ILE A 51 -6.53 9.14 -12.87
C ILE A 51 -6.71 9.36 -11.36
N SER A 52 -7.90 9.76 -10.91
CA SER A 52 -8.17 10.01 -9.49
C SER A 52 -8.02 8.75 -8.63
N ARG A 53 -8.28 7.55 -9.18
CA ARG A 53 -7.99 6.29 -8.49
C ARG A 53 -6.49 6.09 -8.36
N ASN A 54 -5.75 6.15 -9.46
CA ASN A 54 -4.30 5.97 -9.45
C ASN A 54 -3.60 6.96 -8.51
N GLN A 55 -4.08 8.21 -8.46
CA GLN A 55 -3.54 9.21 -7.55
C GLN A 55 -3.79 8.86 -6.08
N ARG A 56 -4.99 8.38 -5.75
CA ARG A 56 -5.31 7.92 -4.39
C ARG A 56 -4.49 6.70 -4.00
N GLU A 57 -4.30 5.75 -4.92
CA GLU A 57 -3.46 4.56 -4.68
C GLU A 57 -2.01 4.96 -4.39
N LYS A 58 -1.44 5.89 -5.17
CA LYS A 58 -0.10 6.45 -4.91
C LYS A 58 -0.03 7.15 -3.55
N SER A 59 -1.01 7.97 -3.21
CA SER A 59 -1.06 8.69 -1.93
C SER A 59 -1.17 7.73 -0.74
N VAL A 60 -1.99 6.68 -0.85
CA VAL A 60 -2.12 5.66 0.20
C VAL A 60 -0.82 4.86 0.36
N ALA A 61 -0.16 4.51 -0.75
CA ALA A 61 1.12 3.81 -0.71
C ALA A 61 2.22 4.65 -0.05
N ALA A 62 2.31 5.94 -0.40
CA ALA A 62 3.23 6.87 0.26
C ALA A 62 2.93 7.02 1.76
N GLY A 63 1.65 7.13 2.13
CA GLY A 63 1.23 7.17 3.53
C GLY A 63 1.63 5.92 4.31
N HIS A 64 1.50 4.73 3.71
CA HIS A 64 1.97 3.48 4.32
C HIS A 64 3.48 3.47 4.54
N GLN A 65 4.26 3.96 3.57
CA GLN A 65 5.71 4.03 3.69
C GLN A 65 6.15 4.97 4.82
N ILE A 66 5.52 6.13 4.94
CA ILE A 66 5.79 7.08 6.02
C ILE A 66 5.42 6.49 7.39
N ALA A 67 4.26 5.83 7.49
CA ALA A 67 3.83 5.18 8.73
C ALA A 67 4.80 4.07 9.16
N ALA A 68 5.29 3.27 8.21
CA ALA A 68 6.29 2.23 8.49
C ALA A 68 7.62 2.83 8.97
N ALA A 69 8.09 3.91 8.35
CA ALA A 69 9.29 4.61 8.81
C ALA A 69 9.11 5.17 10.23
N MET A 70 7.97 5.80 10.51
CA MET A 70 7.67 6.36 11.84
C MET A 70 7.56 5.27 12.91
N TYR A 71 7.03 4.10 12.56
CA TYR A 71 7.03 2.94 13.44
C TYR A 71 8.45 2.49 13.81
N ASN A 72 9.36 2.43 12.84
CA ASN A 72 10.77 2.08 13.09
C ASN A 72 11.47 3.12 13.97
N TYR A 73 11.21 4.42 13.76
CA TYR A 73 11.73 5.48 14.63
C TYR A 73 11.18 5.39 16.05
N LEU A 74 9.90 5.03 16.21
CA LEU A 74 9.31 4.85 17.53
C LEU A 74 9.94 3.65 18.25
N GLN A 75 10.16 2.54 17.54
CA GLN A 75 10.87 1.39 18.08
C GLN A 75 12.30 1.73 18.50
N SER A 76 13.06 2.47 17.68
CA SER A 76 14.43 2.85 18.03
C SER A 76 14.47 3.82 19.22
N ALA A 77 13.55 4.79 19.29
CA ALA A 77 13.41 5.68 20.44
C ALA A 77 13.05 4.90 21.72
N ALA A 78 12.15 3.92 21.62
CA ALA A 78 11.82 3.00 22.71
C ALA A 78 13.06 2.25 23.21
N VAL A 79 13.87 1.69 22.30
CA VAL A 79 15.15 1.06 22.65
C VAL A 79 16.06 2.04 23.35
N HIS A 80 16.23 3.27 22.82
CA HIS A 80 17.06 4.29 23.47
C HIS A 80 16.61 4.59 24.91
N LEU A 81 15.30 4.74 25.15
CA LEU A 81 14.77 4.93 26.50
C LEU A 81 15.08 3.75 27.43
N LEU A 82 15.00 2.51 26.93
CA LEU A 82 15.40 1.32 27.69
C LEU A 82 16.89 1.36 28.03
N THR A 83 17.74 1.67 27.05
CA THR A 83 19.20 1.70 27.25
C THR A 83 19.62 2.77 28.26
N PHE A 84 18.98 3.94 28.24
CA PHE A 84 19.34 5.06 29.08
C PHE A 84 18.78 4.96 30.51
N ASN A 85 17.56 4.45 30.67
CA ASN A 85 16.92 4.39 32.00
C ASN A 85 17.16 3.08 32.75
N PHE A 86 17.57 2.01 32.04
CA PHE A 86 17.70 0.68 32.63
C PHE A 86 19.08 0.05 32.41
N ASP A 87 20.10 0.78 31.95
CA ASP A 87 21.46 0.27 31.75
C ASP A 87 21.51 -1.08 31.00
N PHE A 88 20.67 -1.25 29.97
CA PHE A 88 20.49 -2.50 29.22
C PHE A 88 20.03 -3.71 30.05
N THR A 89 19.58 -3.51 31.29
CA THR A 89 19.02 -4.57 32.13
C THR A 89 17.52 -4.73 31.84
N ILE A 90 17.14 -5.93 31.38
CA ILE A 90 15.73 -6.30 31.23
C ILE A 90 15.16 -6.50 32.64
N THR A 91 14.41 -5.53 33.14
CA THR A 91 13.74 -5.60 34.44
C THR A 91 12.23 -5.83 34.27
N PRO A 92 11.56 -6.51 35.21
CA PRO A 92 10.10 -6.67 35.20
C PRO A 92 9.33 -5.33 35.19
N LYS A 93 9.99 -4.22 35.59
CA LYS A 93 9.40 -2.87 35.58
C LYS A 93 9.05 -2.38 34.17
N LEU A 94 9.56 -3.03 33.12
CA LEU A 94 9.22 -2.75 31.72
C LEU A 94 7.79 -3.17 31.36
N GLU A 95 7.18 -4.08 32.10
CA GLU A 95 5.76 -4.44 31.92
C GLU A 95 4.83 -3.24 32.21
N TYR A 96 5.20 -2.38 33.18
CA TYR A 96 4.45 -1.15 33.47
C TYR A 96 4.46 -0.15 32.31
N TRP A 97 5.39 -0.31 31.37
CA TRP A 97 5.51 0.51 30.17
C TRP A 97 4.90 -0.18 28.94
N GLY A 98 4.17 -1.29 29.14
CA GLY A 98 3.46 -2.01 28.09
C GLY A 98 4.33 -2.98 27.27
N TYR A 99 5.56 -3.26 27.69
CA TYR A 99 6.40 -4.27 27.05
C TYR A 99 6.07 -5.68 27.56
N ASN A 100 6.04 -6.66 26.64
CA ASN A 100 6.04 -8.08 27.03
C ASN A 100 7.47 -8.51 27.37
N VAL A 101 7.73 -8.78 28.65
CA VAL A 101 9.05 -9.19 29.13
C VAL A 101 9.15 -10.71 29.17
N VAL A 102 9.87 -11.30 28.23
CA VAL A 102 10.17 -12.74 28.25
C VAL A 102 11.57 -12.96 28.80
N SER A 103 11.68 -13.39 30.06
CA SER A 103 12.97 -13.77 30.64
C SER A 103 13.27 -15.25 30.34
N ARG A 104 14.29 -15.51 29.51
CA ARG A 104 14.84 -16.86 29.35
C ARG A 104 15.97 -17.03 30.35
N ARG A 105 15.77 -17.90 31.35
CA ARG A 105 16.81 -18.22 32.34
C ARG A 105 17.88 -19.09 31.67
N VAL A 106 19.05 -18.52 31.39
CA VAL A 106 20.21 -19.31 30.98
C VAL A 106 20.82 -19.88 32.27
N VAL A 107 20.63 -21.17 32.51
CA VAL A 107 21.29 -21.86 33.61
C VAL A 107 22.72 -22.17 33.16
N SER A 108 23.68 -21.37 33.61
CA SER A 108 25.09 -21.72 33.49
C SER A 108 25.44 -22.72 34.61
N THR A 109 25.35 -24.01 34.32
CA THR A 109 26.02 -25.03 35.14
C THR A 109 27.53 -24.82 35.04
N LYS A 110 28.21 -24.92 36.18
CA LYS A 110 29.56 -24.43 36.41
C LYS A 110 30.68 -25.26 35.77
N ASP A 111 30.35 -26.22 34.92
CA ASP A 111 31.32 -27.08 34.24
C ASP A 111 30.99 -27.13 32.74
N GLY A 112 31.92 -26.61 31.93
CA GLY A 112 32.06 -26.98 30.53
C GLY A 112 31.03 -26.42 29.56
N VAL A 113 31.50 -25.57 28.65
CA VAL A 113 30.81 -25.27 27.39
C VAL A 113 30.61 -26.57 26.61
N GLU A 114 29.37 -27.02 26.50
CA GLU A 114 28.91 -27.74 25.32
C GLU A 114 27.69 -27.02 24.77
N ALA A 115 27.89 -26.35 23.63
CA ALA A 115 26.81 -25.86 22.80
C ALA A 115 26.07 -27.06 22.21
N GLY A 116 25.17 -27.64 23.00
CA GLY A 116 24.18 -28.60 22.53
C GLY A 116 23.15 -27.86 21.68
N VAL A 117 23.32 -27.92 20.36
CA VAL A 117 22.28 -27.60 19.39
C VAL A 117 21.17 -28.64 19.57
N ALA A 118 20.20 -28.33 20.44
CA ALA A 118 18.96 -29.10 20.50
C ALA A 118 18.00 -28.50 19.48
N GLU A 119 18.05 -29.08 18.28
CA GLU A 119 17.03 -29.01 17.26
C GLU A 119 15.66 -29.36 17.89
N THR A 120 14.68 -28.47 17.77
CA THR A 120 13.27 -28.84 17.94
C THR A 120 12.42 -27.96 17.04
N THR A 121 12.13 -28.56 15.88
CA THR A 121 10.90 -28.47 15.08
C THR A 121 10.00 -27.26 15.31
N ALA A 122 10.17 -26.28 14.43
CA ALA A 122 9.08 -25.43 14.03
C ALA A 122 8.06 -26.28 13.26
N GLU A 123 6.88 -26.52 13.82
CA GLU A 123 5.69 -26.62 12.99
C GLU A 123 5.28 -25.19 12.67
N ALA A 124 5.95 -24.64 11.66
CA ALA A 124 5.59 -23.40 11.04
C ALA A 124 4.48 -23.70 10.03
N ASP A 125 3.27 -23.21 10.30
CA ASP A 125 2.39 -22.84 9.19
C ASP A 125 3.19 -21.87 8.31
N ALA A 126 3.42 -22.25 7.06
CA ALA A 126 4.36 -21.57 6.19
C ALA A 126 3.98 -20.10 6.03
N PRO A 127 4.86 -19.13 6.37
CA PRO A 127 4.63 -17.75 5.98
C PRO A 127 4.79 -17.67 4.46
N GLU A 128 3.72 -17.25 3.80
CA GLU A 128 3.73 -16.85 2.39
C GLU A 128 4.89 -15.87 2.16
N ALA A 129 5.68 -16.11 1.12
CA ALA A 129 6.98 -15.48 0.91
C ALA A 129 6.93 -13.95 1.06
N ALA A 130 7.78 -13.41 1.93
CA ALA A 130 7.91 -11.97 2.10
C ALA A 130 8.33 -11.32 0.76
N PRO A 131 7.65 -10.25 0.30
CA PRO A 131 8.09 -9.51 -0.87
C PRO A 131 9.53 -8.99 -0.64
N THR A 132 10.44 -9.35 -1.55
CA THR A 132 11.78 -8.78 -1.58
C THR A 132 11.69 -7.30 -1.94
N TYR A 133 11.71 -6.43 -0.93
CA TYR A 133 11.86 -5.00 -1.13
C TYR A 133 13.34 -4.70 -1.40
N GLY A 134 13.61 -4.11 -2.56
CA GLY A 134 14.95 -3.71 -2.96
C GLY A 134 15.60 -2.80 -1.92
N THR A 135 16.90 -2.97 -1.73
CA THR A 135 17.74 -2.09 -0.92
C THR A 135 17.72 -0.69 -1.52
N TYR A 136 17.29 0.32 -0.75
CA TYR A 136 17.28 1.72 -1.19
C TYR A 136 17.76 2.67 -0.11
N PRO A 137 18.29 3.83 -0.53
CA PRO A 137 19.44 4.48 0.08
C PRO A 137 19.04 5.23 1.35
N ASN A 138 20.05 5.52 2.18
CA ASN A 138 19.97 6.46 3.29
C ASN A 138 19.62 7.87 2.77
N GLY A 139 18.36 8.11 2.41
CA GLY A 139 17.82 9.43 2.09
C GLY A 139 17.46 10.16 3.38
N SER A 140 17.84 11.43 3.45
CA SER A 140 17.51 12.31 4.57
C SER A 140 15.99 12.51 4.65
N ILE A 141 15.45 12.79 5.85
CA ILE A 141 14.05 13.20 6.06
C ILE A 141 13.67 14.38 5.14
N SER A 142 14.65 15.21 4.77
CA SER A 142 14.50 16.29 3.79
C SER A 142 14.02 15.80 2.42
N ASP A 143 14.52 14.66 1.94
CA ASP A 143 14.18 14.12 0.61
C ASP A 143 12.75 13.54 0.57
N LEU A 144 12.18 13.21 1.74
CA LEU A 144 10.80 12.72 1.88
C LEU A 144 9.77 13.86 1.98
N LEU A 145 10.18 15.05 2.41
CA LEU A 145 9.30 16.22 2.51
C LEU A 145 9.00 16.84 1.14
N ASP A 146 9.96 16.78 0.21
CA ASP A 146 9.77 17.26 -1.18
C ASP A 146 8.77 16.39 -1.97
N LEU A 147 8.51 15.15 -1.55
CA LEU A 147 7.49 14.28 -2.16
C LEU A 147 6.04 14.58 -1.68
N ILE A 148 5.90 15.35 -0.59
CA ILE A 148 4.63 15.60 0.09
C ILE A 148 4.11 17.02 -0.20
N THR A 149 4.97 17.93 -0.64
CA THR A 149 4.55 19.25 -1.12
C THR A 149 3.97 19.14 -2.53
N PRO A 150 2.67 19.39 -2.75
CA PRO A 150 2.20 19.68 -4.10
C PRO A 150 2.86 20.99 -4.56
N ASP A 151 3.51 20.97 -5.73
CA ASP A 151 3.92 22.19 -6.43
C ASP A 151 2.70 23.13 -6.51
N VAL A 152 2.86 24.34 -5.94
CA VAL A 152 1.93 25.47 -6.08
C VAL A 152 2.39 26.32 -7.25
#